data_AF-A0A432RWC0-F1
#
_entry.id   AF-A0A432RWC0-F1
#
_cell.length_a   1.000
_cell.length_b   1.000
_cell.length_c   1.000
_cell.angle_alpha   90.00
_cell.angle_beta   90.00
_cell.angle_gamma   90.00
#
_symmetry.space_group_name_H-M   'P 1'
#
loop_
_entity.id
_entity.type
_entity.pdbx_description
1 polymer ?
#
loop_
_entity_poly.entity_id
_entity_poly.type
_entity_poly.pdbx_seq_one_letter_code
_entity_poly.pdbx_strand_id
1 'polypeptide(L)'
;MSETKKDYKEFLKENKGLTVTYEKLVDLFPKAPTKTQTKDIIKLAKEYNITLKTAAEVAKEKNIEDMILSKEEQKKRKEEQLKAEDLLKDKELLEWSRSDSPVRMYLREMGDIPLLTKEEEIELSERIELGESIILDAICSVPYLIQLILDYKNALLDRERRVKELFKSFSDDENEEDEDISKETKKLKKISAREKKINELFKNLEKAKKEWEKVIDEYDKVIADTKMNEIDRIHKILTL
;
A
#
# COMPACT_ATOMS: atom_id res chain seq x y z
N MET A 1 -18.64 -16.17 9.16
CA MET A 1 -17.88 -16.48 10.39
C MET A 1 -17.42 -15.15 10.97
N SER A 2 -17.86 -14.87 12.19
CA SER A 2 -17.65 -13.61 12.89
C SER A 2 -16.24 -13.58 13.48
N GLU A 3 -15.29 -12.97 12.77
CA GLU A 3 -14.00 -12.63 13.35
C GLU A 3 -14.24 -11.67 14.54
N THR A 4 -13.66 -12.06 15.66
CA THR A 4 -13.68 -11.35 16.94
C THR A 4 -13.21 -9.92 16.75
N LYS A 5 -14.14 -8.96 16.64
CA LYS A 5 -13.86 -7.54 16.83
C LYS A 5 -13.29 -7.38 18.23
N LYS A 6 -11.96 -7.25 18.34
CA LYS A 6 -11.31 -6.87 19.59
C LYS A 6 -11.98 -5.58 20.07
N ASP A 7 -12.48 -5.59 21.31
CA ASP A 7 -13.03 -4.38 21.90
C ASP A 7 -11.93 -3.31 21.90
N TYR A 8 -12.24 -2.08 21.44
CA TYR A 8 -11.28 -0.97 21.41
C TYR A 8 -10.63 -0.72 22.78
N LYS A 9 -11.32 -1.09 23.88
CA LYS A 9 -10.81 -1.05 25.25
C LYS A 9 -9.73 -2.09 25.53
N GLU A 10 -9.84 -3.29 24.97
CA GLU A 10 -8.81 -4.33 25.08
C GLU A 10 -7.60 -3.96 24.22
N PHE A 11 -7.83 -3.44 23.02
CA PHE A 11 -6.77 -2.97 22.14
C PHE A 11 -5.94 -1.83 22.76
N LEU A 12 -6.59 -0.87 23.44
CA LEU A 12 -5.91 0.19 24.19
C LEU A 12 -5.16 -0.36 25.43
N LYS A 13 -5.63 -1.46 26.03
CA LYS A 13 -4.94 -2.11 27.16
C LYS A 13 -3.71 -2.91 26.74
N GLU A 14 -3.73 -3.50 25.55
CA GLU A 14 -2.59 -4.24 24.98
C GLU A 14 -1.46 -3.27 24.56
N ASN A 15 -1.81 -2.10 24.02
CA ASN A 15 -0.85 -1.11 23.50
C ASN A 15 -0.44 -0.03 24.51
N LYS A 16 -0.10 -0.43 25.75
CA LYS A 16 0.36 0.52 26.79
C LYS A 16 1.71 1.14 26.41
N GLY A 17 1.78 2.48 26.42
CA GLY A 17 3.01 3.22 26.12
C GLY A 17 3.47 3.18 24.66
N LEU A 18 2.70 2.56 23.76
CA LEU A 18 2.98 2.60 22.31
C LEU A 18 2.25 3.76 21.64
N THR A 19 2.80 4.22 20.52
CA THR A 19 2.14 5.16 19.61
C THR A 19 1.07 4.43 18.81
N VAL A 20 -0.19 4.86 18.92
CA VAL A 20 -1.32 4.27 18.20
C VAL A 20 -1.83 5.26 17.15
N THR A 21 -2.05 4.76 15.94
CA THR A 21 -2.56 5.57 14.82
C THR A 21 -4.07 5.68 14.83
N TYR A 22 -4.63 6.83 14.46
CA TYR A 22 -6.07 7.03 14.37
C TYR A 22 -6.76 6.03 13.43
N GLU A 23 -6.17 5.72 12.27
CA GLU A 23 -6.71 4.76 11.29
C GLU A 23 -6.91 3.35 11.88
N LYS A 24 -5.89 2.81 12.56
CA LYS A 24 -5.99 1.53 13.27
C LYS A 24 -7.08 1.49 14.33
N LEU A 25 -7.41 2.64 14.94
CA LEU A 25 -8.53 2.72 15.87
C LEU A 25 -9.87 2.71 15.14
N VAL A 26 -9.96 3.35 13.98
CA VAL A 26 -11.18 3.37 13.15
C VAL A 26 -11.51 1.99 12.61
N ASP A 27 -10.52 1.21 12.17
CA ASP A 27 -10.71 -0.16 11.64
C ASP A 27 -11.37 -1.12 12.63
N LEU A 28 -11.19 -0.88 13.94
CA LEU A 28 -11.82 -1.68 15.00
C LEU A 28 -13.32 -1.39 15.13
N PHE A 29 -13.79 -0.23 14.67
CA PHE A 29 -15.19 0.16 14.78
C PHE A 29 -15.98 -0.23 13.51
N PRO A 30 -17.12 -0.94 13.65
CA PRO A 30 -18.00 -1.22 12.52
C PRO A 30 -18.76 -0.01 11.97
N LYS A 31 -18.81 1.08 12.73
CA LYS A 31 -19.47 2.33 12.40
C LYS A 31 -18.66 3.48 12.98
N ALA A 32 -18.73 4.64 12.35
CA ALA A 32 -18.04 5.84 12.82
C ALA A 32 -18.26 6.06 14.34
N PRO A 33 -17.20 6.33 15.11
CA PRO A 33 -17.27 6.36 16.56
C PRO A 33 -18.13 7.53 17.04
N THR A 34 -18.91 7.30 18.10
CA THR A 34 -19.75 8.35 18.70
C THR A 34 -18.95 9.32 19.57
N LYS A 35 -19.48 10.53 19.79
CA LYS A 35 -18.92 11.55 20.70
C LYS A 35 -18.67 11.06 22.14
N THR A 36 -19.39 10.03 22.59
CA THR A 36 -19.17 9.41 23.90
C THR A 36 -17.97 8.46 23.88
N GLN A 37 -17.87 7.61 22.85
CA GLN A 37 -16.75 6.68 22.68
C GLN A 37 -15.42 7.42 22.51
N THR A 38 -15.39 8.54 21.77
CA THR A 38 -14.20 9.38 21.62
C THR A 38 -13.73 10.00 22.94
N LYS A 39 -14.65 10.43 23.81
CA LYS A 39 -14.30 10.89 25.17
C LYS A 39 -13.72 9.77 26.02
N ASP A 40 -14.26 8.57 25.91
CA ASP A 40 -13.75 7.40 26.63
C ASP A 40 -12.36 6.98 26.12
N ILE A 41 -12.12 7.05 24.80
CA ILE A 41 -10.79 6.81 24.21
C ILE A 41 -9.77 7.82 24.74
N ILE A 42 -10.11 9.11 24.82
CA ILE A 42 -9.20 10.14 25.34
C ILE A 42 -8.87 9.91 26.82
N LYS A 43 -9.85 9.46 27.63
CA LYS A 43 -9.61 9.10 29.03
C LYS A 43 -8.66 7.90 29.12
N LEU A 44 -8.94 6.83 28.38
CA LEU A 44 -8.12 5.61 28.38
C LEU A 44 -6.71 5.88 27.81
N ALA A 45 -6.58 6.76 26.82
CA ALA A 45 -5.28 7.16 26.28
C ALA A 45 -4.43 7.89 27.33
N LYS A 46 -5.05 8.75 28.15
CA LYS A 46 -4.37 9.41 29.28
C LYS A 46 -4.03 8.43 30.40
N GLU A 47 -4.91 7.49 30.70
CA GLU A 47 -4.67 6.46 31.73
C GLU A 47 -3.53 5.49 31.35
N TYR A 48 -3.39 5.15 30.07
CA TYR A 48 -2.38 4.21 29.57
C TYR A 48 -1.15 4.89 28.93
N ASN A 49 -1.03 6.22 29.01
CA ASN A 49 0.03 7.02 28.37
C ASN A 49 0.24 6.69 26.89
N ILE A 50 -0.85 6.59 26.13
CA ILE A 50 -0.82 6.27 24.69
C ILE A 50 -0.72 7.57 23.91
N THR A 51 0.28 7.67 23.04
CA THR A 51 0.39 8.82 22.13
C THR A 51 -0.40 8.53 20.86
N LEU A 52 -1.49 9.27 20.67
CA LEU A 52 -2.30 9.18 19.45
C LEU A 52 -1.69 10.09 18.39
N LYS A 53 -1.31 9.52 17.24
CA LYS A 53 -0.76 10.25 16.09
C LYS A 53 -1.49 9.84 14.81
N THR A 54 -1.42 10.66 13.78
CA THR A 54 -1.87 10.27 12.44
C THR A 54 -0.83 9.33 11.80
N ALA A 55 -1.24 8.41 10.92
CA ALA A 55 -0.28 7.56 10.21
C ALA A 55 0.76 8.38 9.43
N ALA A 56 0.36 9.52 8.86
CA ALA A 56 1.28 10.45 8.21
C ALA A 56 2.38 11.01 9.13
N GLU A 57 2.09 11.20 10.42
CA GLU A 57 3.06 11.69 11.40
C GLU A 57 4.01 10.56 11.83
N VAL A 58 3.46 9.36 12.06
CA VAL A 58 4.26 8.15 12.35
C VAL A 58 5.18 7.81 11.18
N ALA A 59 4.72 7.95 9.93
CA ALA A 59 5.54 7.71 8.75
C ALA A 59 6.71 8.69 8.65
N LYS A 60 6.51 9.97 8.99
CA LYS A 60 7.60 10.97 9.02
C LYS A 60 8.65 10.61 10.07
N GLU A 61 8.23 10.19 11.26
CA GLU A 61 9.15 9.77 12.33
C GLU A 61 9.94 8.53 11.92
N LYS A 62 9.27 7.51 11.36
CA LYS A 62 9.94 6.31 10.84
C LYS A 62 10.93 6.60 9.73
N ASN A 63 10.60 7.48 8.78
CA ASN A 63 11.55 7.87 7.74
C ASN A 63 12.82 8.53 8.33
N ILE A 64 12.66 9.32 9.40
CA ILE A 64 13.79 9.95 10.09
C ILE A 64 14.61 8.87 10.84
N GLU A 65 13.94 7.96 11.53
CA GLU A 65 14.58 6.83 12.23
C GLU A 65 15.33 5.91 11.26
N ASP A 66 14.70 5.50 10.16
CA ASP A 66 15.32 4.66 9.12
C ASP A 66 16.50 5.37 8.47
N MET A 67 16.42 6.68 8.25
CA MET A 67 17.55 7.48 7.78
C MET A 67 18.71 7.51 8.78
N ILE A 68 18.42 7.54 10.09
CA ILE A 68 19.45 7.51 11.14
C ILE A 68 20.07 6.12 11.23
N LEU A 69 19.24 5.07 11.25
CA LEU A 69 19.68 3.68 11.32
C LEU A 69 20.51 3.30 10.10
N SER A 70 20.06 3.67 8.90
CA SER A 70 20.82 3.43 7.65
C SER A 70 22.17 4.14 7.66
N LYS A 71 22.27 5.37 8.21
CA LYS A 71 23.55 6.06 8.39
C LYS A 71 24.44 5.36 9.41
N GLU A 72 23.87 4.82 10.48
CA GLU A 72 24.62 4.09 11.50
C GLU A 72 25.13 2.74 10.98
N GLU A 73 24.30 2.00 10.24
CA GLU A 73 24.68 0.78 9.55
C GLU A 73 25.71 1.03 8.46
N GLN A 74 25.60 2.11 7.69
CA GLN A 74 26.62 2.48 6.70
C GLN A 74 27.96 2.77 7.38
N LYS A 75 27.96 3.40 8.56
CA LYS A 75 29.19 3.59 9.36
C LYS A 75 29.74 2.27 9.86
N LYS A 76 28.91 1.40 10.44
CA LYS A 76 29.33 0.07 10.92
C LYS A 76 29.85 -0.80 9.79
N ARG A 77 29.14 -0.88 8.66
CA ARG A 77 29.60 -1.57 7.45
C ARG A 77 30.91 -1.00 6.94
N LYS A 78 31.11 0.32 6.95
CA LYS A 78 32.38 0.93 6.52
C LYS A 78 33.54 0.58 7.46
N GLU A 79 33.29 0.52 8.77
CA GLU A 79 34.29 0.10 9.77
C GLU A 79 34.58 -1.40 9.71
N GLU A 80 33.56 -2.24 9.49
CA GLU A 80 33.70 -3.68 9.30
C GLU A 80 34.36 -4.02 7.98
N GLN A 81 34.06 -3.30 6.90
CA GLN A 81 34.68 -3.45 5.59
C GLN A 81 36.15 -3.05 5.63
N LEU A 82 36.52 -2.00 6.38
CA LEU A 82 37.93 -1.67 6.63
C LEU A 82 38.67 -2.82 7.35
N LYS A 83 38.04 -3.40 8.39
CA LYS A 83 38.61 -4.54 9.13
C LYS A 83 38.64 -5.82 8.31
N ALA A 84 37.64 -6.03 7.46
CA ALA A 84 37.51 -7.20 6.61
C ALA A 84 38.44 -7.10 5.40
N GLU A 85 38.66 -5.92 4.80
CA GLU A 85 39.69 -5.71 3.77
C GLU A 85 41.08 -6.04 4.33
N ASP A 86 41.38 -5.65 5.57
CA ASP A 86 42.64 -6.01 6.23
C ASP A 86 42.79 -7.53 6.44
N LEU A 87 41.71 -8.25 6.76
CA LEU A 87 41.70 -9.72 6.95
C LEU A 87 41.59 -10.51 5.64
N LEU A 88 40.91 -9.96 4.63
CA LEU A 88 40.66 -10.58 3.33
C LEU A 88 41.90 -10.44 2.46
N LYS A 89 42.68 -9.36 2.53
CA LYS A 89 43.96 -9.22 1.82
C LYS A 89 44.94 -10.36 2.13
N ASP A 90 44.84 -10.93 3.33
CA ASP A 90 45.62 -12.10 3.76
C ASP A 90 45.02 -13.45 3.28
N LYS A 91 43.71 -13.52 3.00
CA LYS A 91 42.98 -14.76 2.64
C LYS A 91 42.64 -14.88 1.14
N GLU A 92 42.32 -13.78 0.46
CA GLU A 92 42.03 -13.68 -0.98
C GLU A 92 43.24 -14.09 -1.83
N LEU A 93 44.45 -13.78 -1.35
CA LEU A 93 45.69 -14.23 -1.96
C LEU A 93 45.81 -15.78 -2.03
N LEU A 94 45.08 -16.49 -1.15
CA LEU A 94 45.09 -17.95 -1.06
C LEU A 94 43.92 -18.61 -1.82
N GLU A 95 42.75 -17.97 -1.90
CA GLU A 95 41.52 -18.55 -2.50
C GLU A 95 41.26 -18.12 -3.97
N TRP A 96 41.74 -16.96 -4.43
CA TRP A 96 41.61 -16.53 -5.84
C TRP A 96 42.31 -17.50 -6.81
N SER A 97 43.27 -18.27 -6.32
CA SER A 97 44.06 -19.20 -7.14
C SER A 97 43.31 -20.48 -7.59
N ARG A 98 42.04 -20.68 -7.20
CA ARG A 98 41.30 -21.93 -7.51
C ARG A 98 39.96 -21.67 -8.22
N SER A 99 40.07 -21.34 -9.51
CA SER A 99 39.03 -21.41 -10.56
C SER A 99 38.00 -20.27 -10.61
N ASP A 100 38.38 -19.19 -11.29
CA ASP A 100 37.52 -18.07 -11.71
C ASP A 100 36.65 -18.44 -12.94
N SER A 101 35.80 -19.46 -12.79
CA SER A 101 34.80 -19.78 -13.82
C SER A 101 33.45 -19.15 -13.41
N PRO A 102 32.86 -18.26 -14.23
CA PRO A 102 31.58 -17.62 -13.92
C PRO A 102 30.45 -18.63 -13.63
N VAL A 103 30.51 -19.80 -14.26
CA VAL A 103 29.54 -20.89 -14.02
C VAL A 103 29.74 -21.50 -12.63
N ARG A 104 30.99 -21.69 -12.20
CA ARG A 104 31.30 -22.23 -10.87
C ARG A 104 30.94 -21.22 -9.77
N MET A 105 31.12 -19.93 -10.05
CA MET A 105 30.69 -18.84 -9.19
C MET A 105 29.17 -18.89 -8.99
N TYR A 106 28.40 -18.92 -10.08
CA TYR A 106 26.94 -19.01 -10.03
C TYR A 106 26.41 -20.26 -9.32
N LEU A 107 26.97 -21.44 -9.60
CA LEU A 107 26.52 -22.68 -8.95
C LEU A 107 26.84 -22.72 -7.46
N ARG A 108 27.93 -22.08 -7.03
CA ARG A 108 28.23 -21.93 -5.60
C ARG A 108 27.19 -21.02 -4.94
N GLU A 109 26.94 -19.85 -5.51
CA GLU A 109 25.96 -18.89 -4.98
C GLU A 109 24.53 -19.45 -4.98
N MET A 110 24.13 -20.18 -6.02
CA MET A 110 22.82 -20.84 -6.07
C MET A 110 22.71 -21.99 -5.06
N GLY A 111 23.79 -22.73 -4.81
CA GLY A 111 23.80 -23.86 -3.89
C GLY A 111 23.72 -23.46 -2.42
N ASP A 112 24.06 -22.22 -2.10
CA ASP A 112 23.94 -21.64 -0.76
C ASP A 112 22.49 -21.19 -0.42
N ILE A 113 21.60 -21.09 -1.42
CA ILE A 113 20.20 -20.68 -1.22
C ILE A 113 19.35 -21.94 -0.94
N PRO A 114 18.73 -22.07 0.25
CA PRO A 114 17.88 -23.21 0.55
C PRO A 114 16.61 -23.21 -0.31
N LEU A 115 16.08 -24.41 -0.59
CA LEU A 115 14.81 -24.56 -1.28
C LEU A 115 13.66 -24.11 -0.36
N LEU A 116 12.68 -23.40 -0.94
CA LEU A 116 11.49 -22.98 -0.23
C LEU A 116 10.60 -24.19 0.10
N THR A 117 10.03 -24.18 1.30
CA THR A 117 8.94 -25.06 1.68
C THR A 117 7.60 -24.51 1.20
N LYS A 118 6.55 -25.35 1.15
CA LYS A 118 5.21 -24.92 0.74
C LYS A 118 4.66 -23.77 1.59
N GLU A 119 4.97 -23.74 2.88
CA GLU A 119 4.53 -22.67 3.78
C GLU A 119 5.25 -21.34 3.47
N GLU A 120 6.56 -21.40 3.20
CA GLU A 120 7.33 -20.22 2.79
C GLU A 120 6.93 -19.70 1.40
N GLU A 121 6.54 -20.58 0.46
CA GLU A 121 5.98 -20.18 -0.83
C GLU A 121 4.68 -19.39 -0.67
N ILE A 122 3.80 -19.83 0.23
CA ILE A 122 2.54 -19.13 0.53
C ILE A 122 2.83 -17.79 1.20
N GLU A 123 3.70 -17.75 2.21
CA GLU A 123 4.07 -16.49 2.89
C GLU A 123 4.68 -15.49 1.91
N LEU A 124 5.54 -15.97 0.99
CA LEU A 124 6.12 -15.12 -0.04
C LEU A 124 5.05 -14.58 -1.00
N SER A 125 4.07 -15.40 -1.39
CA SER A 125 2.94 -14.98 -2.21
C SER A 125 2.11 -13.90 -1.51
N GLU A 126 1.75 -14.11 -0.25
CA GLU A 126 1.01 -13.12 0.55
C GLU A 126 1.79 -11.82 0.70
N ARG A 127 3.11 -11.90 0.92
CA ARG A 127 3.98 -10.73 1.02
C ARG A 127 4.03 -9.95 -0.29
N ILE A 128 4.05 -10.63 -1.44
CA ILE A 128 4.00 -10.00 -2.76
C ILE A 128 2.66 -9.31 -2.98
N GLU A 129 1.54 -9.96 -2.65
CA GLU A 129 0.19 -9.38 -2.78
C GLU A 129 0.01 -8.15 -1.88
N LEU A 130 0.48 -8.21 -0.64
CA LEU A 130 0.50 -7.07 0.27
C LEU A 130 1.36 -5.94 -0.28
N GLY A 131 2.52 -6.26 -0.86
CA GLY A 131 3.39 -5.29 -1.53
C GLY A 131 2.70 -4.60 -2.72
N GLU A 132 2.02 -5.37 -3.58
CA GLU A 132 1.24 -4.84 -4.72
C GLU A 132 0.13 -3.90 -4.21
N SER A 133 -0.59 -4.29 -3.15
CA SER A 133 -1.62 -3.47 -2.52
C SER A 133 -1.08 -2.15 -1.97
N ILE A 134 0.05 -2.17 -1.25
CA ILE A 134 0.69 -0.96 -0.71
C ILE A 134 1.12 -0.01 -1.83
N ILE A 135 1.69 -0.55 -2.91
CA ILE A 135 2.09 0.27 -4.07
C ILE A 135 0.87 0.90 -4.73
N LEU A 136 -0.22 0.14 -4.89
CA LEU A 136 -1.48 0.64 -5.46
C LEU A 136 -2.07 1.76 -4.61
N ASP A 137 -2.08 1.61 -3.28
CA ASP A 137 -2.56 2.64 -2.35
C ASP A 137 -1.70 3.90 -2.43
N ALA A 138 -0.37 3.75 -2.47
CA ALA A 138 0.55 4.87 -2.63
C ALA A 138 0.32 5.64 -3.96
N ILE A 139 0.07 4.93 -5.07
CA ILE A 139 -0.26 5.56 -6.36
C ILE A 139 -1.61 6.31 -6.27
N CYS A 140 -2.61 5.71 -5.63
CA CYS A 140 -3.93 6.32 -5.43
C CYS A 140 -3.89 7.52 -4.48
N SER A 141 -2.92 7.60 -3.58
CA SER A 141 -2.75 8.73 -2.66
C SER A 141 -2.33 10.03 -3.35
N VAL A 142 -1.92 9.98 -4.63
CA VAL A 142 -1.48 11.15 -5.38
C VAL A 142 -2.56 11.54 -6.41
N PRO A 143 -3.27 12.68 -6.23
CA PRO A 143 -4.38 13.06 -7.11
C PRO A 143 -3.96 13.26 -8.58
N TYR A 144 -2.70 13.64 -8.80
CA TYR A 144 -2.14 13.82 -10.14
C TYR A 144 -2.06 12.51 -10.93
N LEU A 145 -1.72 11.39 -10.27
CA LEU A 145 -1.63 10.07 -10.94
C LEU A 145 -3.01 9.59 -11.41
N ILE A 146 -4.05 9.88 -10.62
CA ILE A 146 -5.45 9.58 -11.00
C ILE A 146 -5.87 10.40 -12.24
N GLN A 147 -5.47 11.67 -12.32
CA GLN A 147 -5.75 12.50 -13.50
C GLN A 147 -5.06 11.95 -14.75
N LEU A 148 -3.80 11.52 -14.63
CA LEU A 148 -3.09 10.88 -15.73
C LEU A 148 -3.84 9.63 -16.22
N ILE A 149 -4.37 8.80 -15.32
CA ILE A 149 -5.19 7.64 -15.68
C ILE A 149 -6.47 8.07 -16.42
N LEU A 150 -7.14 9.13 -15.95
CA LEU A 150 -8.34 9.67 -16.60
C LEU A 150 -8.07 10.14 -18.03
N ASP A 151 -6.89 10.72 -18.31
CA ASP A 151 -6.51 11.18 -19.65
C ASP A 151 -6.38 10.03 -20.65
N TYR A 152 -6.00 8.83 -20.20
CA TYR A 152 -5.95 7.64 -21.05
C TYR A 152 -7.32 7.18 -21.56
N LYS A 153 -8.43 7.69 -21.00
CA LYS A 153 -9.79 7.35 -21.44
C LYS A 153 -9.97 7.54 -22.95
N ASN A 154 -9.55 8.68 -23.48
CA ASN A 154 -9.73 9.00 -24.90
C ASN A 154 -8.85 8.10 -25.77
N ALA A 155 -7.58 7.90 -25.39
CA ALA A 155 -6.67 7.00 -26.10
C ALA A 155 -7.15 5.53 -26.13
N LEU A 156 -7.90 5.09 -25.11
CA LEU A 156 -8.54 3.77 -25.09
C LEU A 156 -9.77 3.68 -26.00
N LEU A 157 -10.55 4.75 -26.11
CA LEU A 157 -11.71 4.84 -27.01
C LEU A 157 -11.27 4.91 -28.47
N ASP A 158 -10.24 5.73 -28.75
CA ASP A 158 -9.66 5.92 -30.09
C ASP A 158 -8.80 4.72 -30.55
N ARG A 159 -8.62 3.70 -29.69
CA ARG A 159 -7.85 2.48 -29.92
C ARG A 159 -6.37 2.69 -30.20
N GLU A 160 -5.83 3.85 -29.85
CA GLU A 160 -4.39 4.09 -29.87
C GLU A 160 -3.66 3.19 -28.87
N ARG A 161 -4.35 2.78 -27.80
CA ARG A 161 -3.81 1.96 -26.71
C ARG A 161 -4.65 0.71 -26.42
N ARG A 162 -4.00 -0.36 -25.94
CA ARG A 162 -4.69 -1.61 -25.59
C ARG A 162 -5.28 -1.49 -24.18
N VAL A 163 -6.53 -1.92 -24.00
CA VAL A 163 -7.21 -1.93 -22.68
C VAL A 163 -6.48 -2.79 -21.65
N LYS A 164 -5.76 -3.83 -22.10
CA LYS A 164 -4.90 -4.67 -21.24
C LYS A 164 -3.71 -3.92 -20.63
N GLU A 165 -3.38 -2.72 -21.10
CA GLU A 165 -2.33 -1.89 -20.50
C GLU A 165 -2.78 -1.26 -19.17
N LEU A 166 -4.09 -1.03 -18.99
CA LEU A 166 -4.65 -0.44 -17.77
C LEU A 166 -5.46 -1.45 -16.94
N PHE A 167 -6.00 -2.50 -17.57
CA PHE A 167 -6.87 -3.47 -16.90
C PHE A 167 -6.31 -4.88 -17.04
N LYS A 168 -5.84 -5.46 -15.92
CA LYS A 168 -5.32 -6.83 -15.83
C LYS A 168 -6.38 -7.89 -16.16
N SER A 169 -7.64 -7.64 -15.81
CA SER A 169 -8.76 -8.59 -15.92
C SER A 169 -9.95 -8.08 -16.77
N PHE A 170 -9.69 -7.33 -17.85
CA PHE A 170 -10.79 -6.93 -18.75
C PHE A 170 -11.25 -8.11 -19.61
N SER A 171 -12.37 -8.73 -19.24
CA SER A 171 -13.06 -9.72 -20.07
C SER A 171 -13.93 -9.01 -21.11
N ASP A 172 -13.58 -9.20 -22.39
CA ASP A 172 -14.39 -8.77 -23.54
C ASP A 172 -15.52 -9.79 -23.83
N ASP A 173 -15.63 -10.84 -23.01
CA ASP A 173 -16.52 -11.99 -23.19
C ASP A 173 -17.89 -11.72 -22.58
N GLU A 174 -18.66 -10.87 -23.24
CA GLU A 174 -20.09 -11.14 -23.36
C GLU A 174 -20.28 -12.00 -24.60
N ASN A 175 -20.16 -13.32 -24.43
CA ASN A 175 -20.70 -14.27 -25.39
C ASN A 175 -22.21 -14.35 -25.15
N GLU A 176 -22.95 -13.33 -25.60
CA GLU A 176 -24.37 -13.52 -25.89
C GLU A 176 -24.46 -14.40 -27.14
N GLU A 177 -24.97 -15.62 -26.96
CA GLU A 177 -25.35 -16.57 -28.00
C GLU A 177 -26.52 -15.99 -28.84
N ASP A 178 -26.23 -14.97 -29.65
CA ASP A 178 -27.13 -14.51 -30.69
C ASP A 178 -26.69 -15.16 -32.03
N GLU A 179 -27.28 -16.32 -32.31
CA GLU A 179 -27.38 -16.86 -33.67
C GLU A 179 -28.14 -15.85 -34.56
N ASP A 180 -27.68 -15.68 -35.80
CA ASP A 180 -28.28 -14.79 -36.84
C ASP A 180 -27.98 -13.28 -36.84
N ILE A 181 -26.73 -12.89 -36.55
CA ILE A 181 -26.25 -11.52 -36.84
C ILE A 181 -24.95 -11.57 -37.67
N SER A 182 -24.88 -10.77 -38.74
CA SER A 182 -23.71 -10.72 -39.65
C SER A 182 -22.40 -10.41 -38.90
N LYS A 183 -21.26 -10.90 -39.39
CA LYS A 183 -19.94 -10.73 -38.76
C LYS A 183 -19.56 -9.25 -38.53
N GLU A 184 -20.02 -8.33 -39.38
CA GLU A 184 -19.78 -6.89 -39.21
C GLU A 184 -20.63 -6.29 -38.10
N THR A 185 -21.92 -6.63 -38.04
CA THR A 185 -22.82 -6.19 -36.96
C THR A 185 -22.43 -6.77 -35.60
N LYS A 186 -21.88 -8.00 -35.55
CA LYS A 186 -21.30 -8.58 -34.32
C LYS A 186 -20.06 -7.82 -33.86
N LYS A 187 -19.18 -7.39 -34.78
CA LYS A 187 -18.04 -6.52 -34.43
C LYS A 187 -18.53 -5.19 -33.88
N LEU A 188 -19.41 -4.47 -34.57
CA LEU A 188 -19.94 -3.18 -34.13
C LEU A 188 -20.60 -3.23 -32.74
N LYS A 189 -21.38 -4.29 -32.45
CA LYS A 189 -21.97 -4.51 -31.12
C LYS A 189 -20.91 -4.71 -30.03
N LYS A 190 -19.89 -5.55 -30.28
CA LYS A 190 -18.78 -5.76 -29.34
C LYS A 190 -17.99 -4.48 -29.06
N ILE A 191 -17.81 -3.63 -30.09
CA ILE A 191 -17.14 -2.33 -29.96
C ILE A 191 -17.95 -1.40 -29.04
N SER A 192 -19.26 -1.29 -29.25
CA SER A 192 -20.13 -0.48 -28.42
C SER A 192 -20.22 -1.01 -26.97
N ALA A 193 -20.25 -2.32 -26.76
CA ALA A 193 -20.26 -2.92 -25.43
C ALA A 193 -18.97 -2.61 -24.66
N ARG A 194 -17.82 -2.73 -25.31
CA ARG A 194 -16.51 -2.38 -24.74
C ARG A 194 -16.44 -0.89 -24.37
N GLU A 195 -16.85 0.00 -25.25
CA GLU A 195 -16.85 1.45 -25.00
C GLU A 195 -17.78 1.83 -23.83
N LYS A 196 -18.93 1.17 -23.68
CA LYS A 196 -19.83 1.35 -22.55
C LYS A 196 -19.17 0.94 -21.23
N LYS A 197 -18.54 -0.25 -21.19
CA LYS A 197 -17.81 -0.74 -20.01
C LYS A 197 -16.67 0.20 -19.61
N ILE A 198 -15.88 0.64 -20.58
CA ILE A 198 -14.81 1.62 -20.35
C ILE A 198 -15.42 2.89 -19.75
N ASN A 199 -16.44 3.48 -20.36
CA ASN A 199 -17.07 4.69 -19.84
C ASN A 199 -17.64 4.54 -18.43
N GLU A 200 -18.22 3.39 -18.10
CA GLU A 200 -18.73 3.09 -16.76
C GLU A 200 -17.61 3.03 -15.71
N LEU A 201 -16.53 2.31 -16.00
CA LEU A 201 -15.35 2.22 -15.13
C LEU A 201 -14.72 3.60 -14.88
N PHE A 202 -14.53 4.38 -15.94
CA PHE A 202 -14.00 5.74 -15.85
C PHE A 202 -14.94 6.68 -15.08
N LYS A 203 -16.26 6.52 -15.22
CA LYS A 203 -17.25 7.30 -14.46
C LYS A 203 -17.21 6.96 -12.97
N ASN A 204 -17.03 5.70 -12.62
CA ASN A 204 -16.87 5.27 -11.23
C ASN A 204 -15.57 5.83 -10.63
N LEU A 205 -14.48 5.80 -11.39
CA LEU A 205 -13.19 6.39 -11.00
C LEU A 205 -13.30 7.92 -10.80
N GLU A 206 -14.02 8.63 -11.67
CA GLU A 206 -14.23 10.08 -11.53
C GLU A 206 -15.07 10.43 -10.29
N LYS A 207 -16.08 9.62 -9.97
CA LYS A 207 -16.86 9.77 -8.73
C LYS A 207 -15.99 9.56 -7.50
N ALA A 208 -15.24 8.45 -7.47
CA ALA A 208 -14.34 8.14 -6.37
C ALA A 208 -13.29 9.24 -6.16
N LYS A 209 -12.71 9.78 -7.24
CA LYS A 209 -11.80 10.93 -7.18
C LYS A 209 -12.43 12.15 -6.51
N LYS A 210 -13.65 12.51 -6.91
CA LYS A 210 -14.37 13.68 -6.35
C LYS A 210 -14.74 13.48 -4.88
N GLU A 211 -15.10 12.26 -4.49
CA GLU A 211 -15.36 11.92 -3.09
C GLU A 211 -14.09 12.04 -2.26
N TRP A 212 -12.98 11.52 -2.78
CA TRP A 212 -11.67 11.59 -2.13
C TRP A 212 -11.15 13.02 -2.00
N GLU A 213 -11.26 13.85 -3.05
CA GLU A 213 -10.91 15.28 -3.00
C GLU A 213 -11.70 16.03 -1.93
N LYS A 214 -13.00 15.74 -1.76
CA LYS A 214 -13.82 16.34 -0.70
C LYS A 214 -13.36 15.92 0.69
N VAL A 215 -13.05 14.64 0.88
CA VAL A 215 -12.56 14.13 2.17
C VAL A 215 -11.24 14.80 2.54
N ILE A 216 -10.34 15.00 1.59
CA ILE A 216 -9.07 15.71 1.80
C ILE A 216 -9.30 17.18 2.14
N ASP A 217 -10.13 17.88 1.36
CA ASP A 217 -10.44 19.28 1.63
C ASP A 217 -11.07 19.46 3.03
N GLU A 218 -11.90 18.51 3.46
CA GLU A 218 -12.47 18.48 4.81
C GLU A 218 -11.42 18.17 5.88
N TYR A 219 -10.52 17.22 5.62
CA TYR A 219 -9.41 16.86 6.49
C TYR A 219 -8.45 18.03 6.71
N ASP A 220 -8.04 18.71 5.63
CA ASP A 220 -7.14 19.87 5.69
C ASP A 220 -7.76 21.03 6.47
N LYS A 221 -9.07 21.27 6.32
CA LYS A 221 -9.79 22.26 7.14
C LYS A 221 -9.77 21.89 8.62
N VAL A 222 -9.93 20.61 8.94
CA VAL A 222 -9.91 20.12 10.34
C VAL A 222 -8.53 20.24 10.98
N ILE A 223 -7.46 19.99 10.22
CA ILE A 223 -6.09 20.21 10.68
C ILE A 223 -5.80 21.70 10.88
N ALA A 224 -6.21 22.56 9.94
CA ALA A 224 -5.94 23.99 9.98
C ALA A 224 -6.68 24.71 11.13
N ASP A 225 -7.84 24.21 11.54
CA ASP A 225 -8.66 24.80 12.61
C ASP A 225 -8.09 24.57 14.01
N THR A 226 -7.02 25.31 14.36
CA THR A 226 -6.37 25.31 15.68
C THR A 226 -7.24 25.85 16.85
N LYS A 227 -8.51 26.20 16.59
CA LYS A 227 -9.48 26.70 17.59
C LYS A 227 -10.53 25.69 18.06
N MET A 228 -10.67 24.53 17.44
CA MET A 228 -11.61 23.48 17.89
C MET A 228 -11.11 22.76 19.15
N ASN A 229 -12.02 22.34 20.04
CA ASN A 229 -11.69 21.46 21.17
C ASN A 229 -11.02 20.18 20.67
N GLU A 230 -9.99 19.69 21.39
CA GLU A 230 -9.26 18.45 21.04
C GLU A 230 -10.21 17.26 20.83
N ILE A 231 -11.29 17.18 21.61
CA ILE A 231 -12.32 16.13 21.52
C ILE A 231 -13.08 16.21 20.19
N ASP A 232 -13.48 17.42 19.77
CA ASP A 232 -14.23 17.61 18.53
C ASP A 232 -13.33 17.43 17.30
N ARG A 233 -12.05 17.80 17.39
CA ARG A 233 -11.06 17.50 16.33
C ARG A 233 -10.82 16.01 16.17
N ILE A 234 -10.53 15.32 17.27
CA ILE A 234 -10.28 13.87 17.24
C ILE A 234 -11.53 13.14 16.76
N HIS A 235 -12.73 13.53 17.20
CA HIS A 235 -13.97 12.96 16.66
C HIS A 235 -14.10 13.19 15.17
N LYS A 236 -13.82 14.41 14.69
CA LYS A 236 -13.97 14.73 13.26
C LYS A 236 -12.94 13.99 12.40
N ILE A 237 -11.70 13.85 12.87
CA ILE A 237 -10.64 13.05 12.25
C ILE A 237 -11.01 11.56 12.21
N LEU A 238 -11.66 11.04 13.26
CA LEU A 238 -12.08 9.63 13.32
C LEU A 238 -13.35 9.32 12.51
N THR A 239 -14.06 10.34 12.03
CA THR A 239 -15.30 10.18 11.25
C THR A 239 -15.12 10.43 9.75
N LEU A 240 -14.03 11.09 9.37
CA LEU A 240 -13.63 11.30 7.98
C LEU A 240 -12.89 10.07 7.47
#